data_AF-A0A968VFB9-F1
#
_entry.id   AF-A0A968VFB9-F1
#
_cell.length_a   1.000
_cell.length_b   1.000
_cell.length_c   1.000
_cell.angle_alpha   90.00
_cell.angle_beta   90.00
_cell.angle_gamma   90.00
#
_symmetry.space_group_name_H-M   'P 1'
#
loop_
_entity.id
_entity.type
_entity.pdbx_description
1 polymer ?
#
loop_
_entity_poly.entity_id
_entity_poly.type
_entity_poly.pdbx_seq_one_letter_code
_entity_poly.pdbx_strand_id
1 'polypeptide(L)'
;MFLAPNRLKHIFRDAPGHLLDTPDNRQLLIDTASNPDYYLGKDRWGNDWYAHTQPDNTQVWVQTRQTQIINGGLNPIPRSWYPQIGLGEITN
;
A
#
# COMPACT_ATOMS: atom_id res chain seq x y z
N MET A 1 7.68 10.01 -3.20
CA MET A 1 6.24 10.03 -2.82
C MET A 1 6.07 10.72 -1.47
N PHE A 2 4.87 11.12 -1.06
CA PHE A 2 4.62 11.61 0.30
C PHE A 2 3.27 11.13 0.86
N LEU A 3 3.18 10.97 2.18
CA LEU A 3 1.96 10.55 2.88
C LEU A 3 0.93 11.68 2.90
N ALA A 4 -0.31 11.39 2.49
CA ALA A 4 -1.41 12.35 2.59
C ALA A 4 -1.77 12.58 4.09
N PRO A 5 -1.65 13.81 4.62
CA PRO A 5 -1.82 14.08 6.06
C PRO A 5 -3.19 13.66 6.61
N ASN A 6 -4.26 13.84 5.82
CA ASN A 6 -5.62 13.44 6.19
C ASN A 6 -5.87 11.92 6.12
N ARG A 7 -4.92 11.14 5.62
CA ARG A 7 -4.99 9.67 5.52
C ARG A 7 -4.16 8.97 6.58
N LEU A 8 -3.31 9.69 7.33
CA LEU A 8 -2.41 9.08 8.33
C LEU A 8 -3.15 8.20 9.34
N LYS A 9 -4.25 8.68 9.93
CA LYS A 9 -5.05 7.89 10.89
C LYS A 9 -5.77 6.69 10.25
N HIS A 10 -5.99 6.73 8.94
CA HIS A 10 -6.59 5.61 8.21
C HIS A 10 -5.55 4.55 7.89
N ILE A 11 -4.36 4.96 7.44
CA ILE A 11 -3.24 4.08 7.10
C ILE A 11 -2.65 3.45 8.36
N PHE A 12 -2.34 4.30 9.34
CA PHE A 12 -1.66 3.91 10.56
C PHE A 12 -2.64 3.79 11.72
N ARG A 13 -3.03 2.55 12.03
CA ARG A 13 -3.88 2.21 13.16
C ARG A 13 -3.59 0.79 13.61
N ASP A 14 -3.87 0.51 14.88
CA ASP A 14 -3.72 -0.83 15.46
C ASP A 14 -4.90 -1.72 15.03
N ALA A 15 -4.83 -2.23 13.79
CA ALA A 15 -5.83 -3.12 13.20
C ALA A 15 -5.22 -4.02 12.11
N PRO A 16 -5.79 -5.21 11.84
CA PRO A 16 -5.32 -6.10 10.79
C PRO A 16 -5.21 -5.39 9.43
N GLY A 17 -4.10 -5.61 8.73
CA GLY A 17 -3.82 -4.99 7.43
C GLY A 17 -3.19 -3.60 7.52
N HIS A 18 -3.11 -3.00 8.71
CA HIS A 18 -2.54 -1.67 8.96
C HIS A 18 -1.20 -1.74 9.67
N LEU A 19 -0.44 -0.65 9.63
CA LEU A 19 0.83 -0.48 10.33
C LEU A 19 0.66 0.46 11.53
N LEU A 20 1.51 0.32 12.55
CA LEU A 20 1.60 1.34 13.60
C LEU A 20 2.23 2.63 13.06
N ASP A 21 1.85 3.77 13.62
CA ASP A 21 2.40 5.07 13.21
C ASP A 21 3.80 5.29 13.80
N THR A 22 4.83 4.79 13.11
CA THR A 22 6.24 4.98 13.47
C THR A 22 7.02 5.56 12.29
N PRO A 23 8.15 6.26 12.53
CA PRO A 23 9.01 6.75 11.45
C PRO A 23 9.41 5.65 10.46
N ASP A 24 9.79 4.47 10.97
CA ASP A 24 10.19 3.33 10.14
C ASP A 24 9.05 2.82 9.25
N ASN A 25 7.83 2.70 9.78
CA ASN A 25 6.67 2.26 9.00
C ASN A 25 6.25 3.31 7.96
N ARG A 26 6.41 4.61 8.27
CA ARG A 26 6.19 5.68 7.29
C ARG A 26 7.21 5.59 6.15
N GLN A 27 8.48 5.40 6.49
CA GLN A 27 9.55 5.27 5.51
C GLN A 27 9.36 4.02 4.64
N LEU A 28 8.95 2.89 5.24
CA LEU A 28 8.63 1.66 4.52
C LEU A 28 7.60 1.87 3.39
N LEU A 29 6.53 2.61 3.66
CA LEU A 29 5.52 2.93 2.63
C LEU A 29 6.07 3.91 1.58
N ILE A 30 6.88 4.89 1.99
CA ILE A 30 7.50 5.84 1.05
C ILE A 30 8.47 5.14 0.10
N ASP A 31 9.32 4.26 0.62
CA ASP A 31 10.29 3.48 -0.15
C ASP A 31 9.57 2.53 -1.09
N THR A 32 8.53 1.84 -0.59
CA THR A 32 7.71 0.93 -1.42
C THR A 32 7.09 1.67 -2.60
N ALA A 33 6.53 2.86 -2.38
CA ALA A 33 5.87 3.65 -3.42
C ALA A 33 6.83 4.39 -4.35
N SER A 34 8.11 4.48 -3.98
CA SER A 34 9.14 5.18 -4.77
C SER A 34 10.01 4.20 -5.56
N ASN A 35 9.87 2.89 -5.36
CA ASN A 35 10.59 1.87 -6.11
C ASN A 35 9.78 1.42 -7.35
N PRO A 36 10.27 1.66 -8.58
CA PRO A 36 9.58 1.25 -9.80
C PRO A 36 9.47 -0.28 -9.95
N ASP A 37 10.37 -1.07 -9.36
CA ASP A 37 10.33 -2.54 -9.43
C ASP A 37 9.11 -3.12 -8.69
N TYR A 38 8.50 -2.33 -7.80
CA TYR A 38 7.32 -2.74 -7.04
C TYR A 38 6.02 -2.28 -7.68
N TYR A 39 6.07 -1.59 -8.82
CA TYR A 39 4.88 -1.08 -9.50
C TYR A 39 4.05 -2.19 -10.13
N LEU A 40 2.76 -2.22 -9.82
CA LEU A 40 1.81 -3.22 -10.31
C LEU A 40 0.91 -2.69 -11.43
N GLY A 41 0.69 -1.38 -11.49
CA GLY A 41 -0.21 -0.75 -12.46
C GLY A 41 -1.26 0.17 -11.82
N LYS A 42 -2.14 0.71 -12.67
CA LYS A 42 -3.28 1.53 -12.26
C LYS A 42 -4.54 0.69 -12.06
N ASP A 43 -5.32 1.01 -11.04
CA ASP A 43 -6.69 0.51 -10.90
C ASP A 43 -7.68 1.29 -11.80
N ARG A 44 -8.95 0.85 -11.83
CA ARG A 44 -10.02 1.50 -12.62
C ARG A 44 -10.29 2.97 -12.26
N TRP A 45 -9.85 3.42 -11.09
CA TRP A 45 -9.99 4.79 -10.63
C TRP A 45 -8.74 5.63 -10.91
N GLY A 46 -7.72 5.03 -11.53
CA GLY A 46 -6.47 5.68 -11.90
C GLY A 46 -5.45 5.76 -10.76
N ASN A 47 -5.67 5.07 -9.63
CA ASN A 47 -4.69 5.03 -8.54
C ASN A 47 -3.57 4.06 -8.91
N ASP A 48 -2.34 4.44 -8.62
CA ASP A 48 -1.17 3.58 -8.78
C ASP A 48 -1.03 2.63 -7.60
N TRP A 49 -0.63 1.41 -7.89
CA TRP A 49 -0.40 0.37 -6.89
C TRP A 49 1.04 -0.10 -6.92
N TYR A 50 1.61 -0.26 -5.73
CA TYR A 50 2.96 -0.79 -5.52
C TYR A 50 2.89 -1.87 -4.46
N ALA A 51 3.59 -2.99 -4.66
CA ALA A 51 3.78 -3.98 -3.60
C ALA A 51 4.99 -4.86 -3.83
N HIS A 52 5.50 -5.42 -2.74
CA HIS A 52 6.50 -6.48 -2.77
C HIS A 52 6.26 -7.46 -1.62
N THR A 53 6.72 -8.70 -1.81
CA THR A 53 6.68 -9.73 -0.77
C THR A 53 8.02 -9.73 -0.04
N GLN A 54 7.96 -9.69 1.29
CA GLN A 54 9.12 -9.72 2.18
C GLN A 54 9.59 -11.17 2.41
N PRO A 55 10.82 -11.38 2.95
CA PRO A 55 11.35 -12.72 3.22
C PRO A 55 10.50 -13.57 4.18
N ASP A 56 9.69 -12.92 5.02
CA ASP A 56 8.76 -13.58 5.95
C ASP A 56 7.41 -13.94 5.30
N ASN A 57 7.29 -13.80 3.98
CA ASN A 57 6.08 -13.96 3.15
C ASN A 57 4.97 -12.93 3.37
N THR A 58 5.18 -11.91 4.18
CA THR A 58 4.22 -10.79 4.24
C THR A 58 4.37 -9.90 3.01
N GLN A 59 3.31 -9.18 2.63
CA GLN A 59 3.34 -8.26 1.49
C GLN A 59 3.11 -6.82 1.97
N VAL A 60 4.09 -5.95 1.73
CA VAL A 60 3.92 -4.50 1.89
C VAL A 60 3.26 -3.96 0.64
N TRP A 61 2.25 -3.11 0.79
CA TRP A 61 1.55 -2.52 -0.34
C TRP A 61 1.23 -1.05 -0.12
N VAL A 62 1.15 -0.32 -1.23
CA VAL A 62 0.84 1.11 -1.27
C VAL A 62 -0.09 1.42 -2.43
N GLN A 63 -1.09 2.26 -2.16
CA GLN A 63 -1.94 2.89 -3.17
C GLN A 63 -1.64 4.39 -3.19
N THR A 64 -1.31 4.93 -4.35
CA THR A 64 -1.07 6.36 -4.54
C THR A 64 -2.06 6.99 -5.52
N ARG A 65 -2.30 8.28 -5.33
CA ARG A 65 -2.96 9.13 -6.32
C ARG A 65 -2.02 10.27 -6.64
N GLN A 66 -1.52 10.30 -7.88
CA GLN A 66 -0.39 11.13 -8.27
C GLN A 66 0.82 10.84 -7.37
N THR A 67 1.36 11.84 -6.67
CA THR A 67 2.53 11.72 -5.80
C THR A 67 2.18 11.44 -4.33
N GLN A 68 0.89 11.30 -4.01
CA GLN A 68 0.39 11.12 -2.66
C GLN A 68 0.06 9.67 -2.35
N ILE A 69 0.64 9.15 -1.27
CA ILE A 69 0.22 7.88 -0.66
C ILE A 69 -1.10 8.12 0.06
N ILE A 70 -2.16 7.47 -0.43
CA ILE A 70 -3.52 7.58 0.11
C ILE A 70 -3.96 6.34 0.88
N ASN A 71 -3.30 5.21 0.64
CA ASN A 71 -3.51 3.98 1.39
C ASN A 71 -2.25 3.12 1.38
N GLY A 72 -2.15 2.17 2.30
CA GLY A 72 -1.05 1.23 2.36
C GLY A 72 -1.11 0.42 3.64
N GLY A 73 -0.31 -0.63 3.67
CA GLY A 73 -0.28 -1.54 4.81
C GLY A 73 0.48 -2.81 4.52
N LEU A 74 0.16 -3.84 5.31
CA LEU A 74 0.83 -5.12 5.27
C LEU A 74 -0.21 -6.24 5.21
N ASN A 75 -0.15 -7.07 4.18
CA ASN A 75 -0.96 -8.27 4.07
C ASN A 75 -0.17 -9.46 4.66
N PRO A 76 -0.69 -10.17 5.66
CA PRO A 76 -0.04 -11.39 6.17
C PRO A 76 0.08 -12.50 5.13
N ILE A 77 -0.84 -12.52 4.17
CA ILE A 77 -0.84 -13.40 3.01
C ILE A 77 -0.81 -12.50 1.76
N PRO A 78 0.15 -12.64 0.84
CA PRO A 78 0.24 -11.81 -0.35
C PRO A 78 -1.03 -11.85 -1.18
N ARG A 79 -1.49 -10.69 -1.63
CA ARG A 79 -2.65 -10.56 -2.51
C ARG A 79 -2.22 -10.41 -3.96
N SER A 80 -3.03 -10.95 -4.85
CA SER A 80 -2.90 -10.76 -6.29
C SER A 80 -3.43 -9.39 -6.72
N TRP A 81 -2.76 -8.76 -7.67
CA TRP A 81 -3.20 -7.50 -8.27
C TRP A 81 -4.26 -7.74 -9.34
N TYR A 82 -5.29 -6.90 -9.34
CA TYR A 82 -6.33 -6.87 -10.37
C TYR A 82 -6.55 -5.44 -10.87
N PRO A 83 -6.60 -5.18 -12.20
CA PRO A 83 -6.76 -3.83 -12.73
C PRO A 83 -8.09 -3.16 -12.32
N GLN A 84 -9.10 -3.93 -11.90
CA GLN A 84 -10.39 -3.39 -11.47
C GLN A 84 -10.33 -2.80 -10.05
N ILE A 85 -9.50 -3.36 -9.16
CA ILE A 85 -9.57 -3.08 -7.72
C ILE A 85 -8.20 -2.98 -7.01
N GLY A 86 -7.10 -3.13 -7.74
CA GLY A 86 -5.76 -3.22 -7.16
C GLY A 86 -5.59 -4.49 -6.31
N LEU A 87 -5.17 -4.30 -5.06
CA LEU A 87 -5.03 -5.37 -4.04
C LEU A 87 -6.22 -5.41 -3.06
N GLY A 88 -7.35 -4.81 -3.44
CA GLY A 88 -8.60 -4.94 -2.70
C GLY A 88 -9.09 -6.40 -2.69
N GLU A 89 -9.89 -6.74 -1.68
CA GLU A 89 -10.62 -8.01 -1.69
C GLU A 89 -11.86 -7.89 -2.57
N ILE A 90 -12.13 -8.90 -3.40
CA ILE A 90 -13.44 -9.06 -4.01
C ILE A 90 -14.36 -9.60 -2.92
N THR A 91 -15.16 -8.74 -2.31
CA THR A 91 -16.26 -9.18 -1.46
C THR A 91 -17.43 -9.54 -2.37
N ASN A 92 -17.83 -10.82 -2.37
CA ASN A 92 -19.08 -11.26 -2.98
C ASN A 92 -20.29 -10.76 -2.18
#